data_AF-A4G4V6-F1
#
_entry.id   AF-A4G4V6-F1
#
_cell.length_a   1.000
_cell.length_b   1.000
_cell.length_c   1.000
_cell.angle_alpha   90.00
_cell.angle_beta   90.00
_cell.angle_gamma   90.00
#
_symmetry.space_group_name_H-M   'P 1'
#
loop_
_entity.id
_entity.type
_entity.pdbx_description
1 polymer ?
#
loop_
_entity_poly.entity_id
_entity_poly.type
_entity_poly.pdbx_seq_one_letter_code
_entity_poly.pdbx_strand_id
1 'polypeptide(L)'
;MSLCVKLLNASVLMATAAATQYSLAADGNTPHEKAIERGRYLVKIAGCNDCHTPGYPDAGGNIPEKQWLTGSPLGWRGPWGTTYATNLRLYMQGVSEKQWLKTAHTTQYRPPMPWFALRDMSTQDLQAIYRFTRHLGPAGALAPAYVPPNQTPNGPFVAFPQPQK
;
A
#
# COMPACT_ATOMS: atom_id res chain seq x y z
N MET A 1 -74.95 -54.22 -14.91
CA MET A 1 -73.80 -55.15 -14.98
C MET A 1 -72.54 -54.32 -15.13
N SER A 2 -71.57 -54.61 -14.28
CA SER A 2 -70.30 -53.93 -14.05
C SER A 2 -69.55 -53.46 -15.29
N LEU A 3 -68.88 -52.31 -15.18
CA LEU A 3 -67.48 -52.21 -15.62
C LEU A 3 -66.71 -51.25 -14.69
N CYS A 4 -65.69 -51.80 -14.04
CA CYS A 4 -64.85 -51.18 -13.03
C CYS A 4 -63.58 -50.67 -13.72
N VAL A 5 -63.38 -49.36 -13.80
CA VAL A 5 -62.11 -48.76 -14.25
C VAL A 5 -61.40 -48.21 -13.02
N LYS A 6 -60.39 -48.95 -12.56
CA LYS A 6 -59.47 -48.52 -11.50
C LYS A 6 -58.50 -47.51 -12.10
N LEU A 7 -58.68 -46.23 -11.78
CA LEU A 7 -57.67 -45.19 -11.98
C LEU A 7 -56.58 -45.38 -10.92
N LEU A 8 -55.36 -45.74 -11.35
CA LEU A 8 -54.19 -45.69 -10.48
C LEU A 8 -53.77 -44.24 -10.28
N ASN A 9 -53.86 -43.74 -9.05
CA ASN A 9 -53.24 -42.48 -8.64
C ASN A 9 -51.71 -42.66 -8.55
N ALA A 10 -50.99 -42.18 -9.55
CA ALA A 10 -49.54 -42.00 -9.44
C ALA A 10 -49.27 -40.78 -8.55
N SER A 11 -48.93 -41.02 -7.29
CA SER A 11 -48.51 -39.98 -6.36
C SER A 11 -47.07 -39.59 -6.69
N VAL A 12 -46.89 -38.46 -7.38
CA VAL A 12 -45.56 -37.85 -7.59
C VAL A 12 -45.15 -37.19 -6.28
N LEU A 13 -44.27 -37.85 -5.52
CA LEU A 13 -43.55 -37.20 -4.43
C LEU A 13 -42.56 -36.20 -5.03
N MET A 14 -42.95 -34.92 -5.07
CA MET A 14 -41.99 -33.82 -5.24
C MET A 14 -41.15 -33.73 -3.97
N ALA A 15 -39.93 -34.29 -4.02
CA ALA A 15 -38.91 -34.00 -3.03
C ALA A 15 -38.51 -32.52 -3.16
N THR A 16 -39.01 -31.67 -2.27
CA THR A 16 -38.57 -30.29 -2.13
C THR A 16 -37.15 -30.29 -1.59
N ALA A 17 -36.17 -30.13 -2.48
CA ALA A 17 -34.80 -29.82 -2.08
C ALA A 17 -34.82 -28.43 -1.42
N ALA A 18 -34.76 -28.40 -0.08
CA ALA A 18 -34.53 -27.18 0.67
C ALA A 18 -33.14 -26.66 0.32
N ALA A 19 -33.06 -25.70 -0.61
CA ALA A 19 -31.84 -24.99 -0.91
C ALA A 19 -31.50 -24.11 0.30
N THR A 20 -30.60 -24.58 1.16
CA THR A 20 -30.00 -23.80 2.23
C THR A 20 -29.25 -22.63 1.60
N GLN A 21 -29.86 -21.45 1.58
CA GLN A 21 -29.20 -20.22 1.15
C GLN A 21 -28.15 -19.86 2.21
N TYR A 22 -26.90 -20.22 1.96
CA TYR A 22 -25.77 -19.65 2.68
C TYR A 22 -25.72 -18.16 2.32
N SER A 23 -26.23 -17.32 3.21
CA SER A 23 -25.99 -15.88 3.15
C SER A 23 -24.52 -15.67 3.46
N LEU A 24 -23.71 -15.50 2.41
CA LEU A 24 -22.37 -14.95 2.54
C LEU A 24 -22.55 -13.52 3.05
N ALA A 25 -22.26 -13.30 4.34
CA ALA A 25 -22.20 -11.96 4.90
C ALA A 25 -21.25 -11.13 4.03
N ALA A 26 -21.79 -10.15 3.30
CA ALA A 26 -20.98 -9.22 2.56
C ALA A 26 -20.14 -8.43 3.55
N ASP A 27 -18.81 -8.41 3.38
CA ASP A 27 -17.92 -7.48 4.10
C ASP A 27 -18.49 -6.07 3.95
N GLY A 28 -19.05 -5.53 5.05
CA GLY A 28 -19.81 -4.28 5.09
C GLY A 28 -19.02 -3.02 4.72
N ASN A 29 -17.75 -3.17 4.37
CA ASN A 29 -16.89 -2.09 3.92
C ASN A 29 -17.24 -1.66 2.50
N THR A 30 -17.37 -0.35 2.31
CA THR A 30 -17.49 0.31 1.02
C THR A 30 -16.25 0.05 0.15
N PRO A 31 -16.37 0.16 -1.19
CA PRO A 31 -15.22 0.08 -2.08
C PRO A 31 -14.09 1.07 -1.72
N HIS A 32 -14.46 2.24 -1.16
CA HIS A 32 -13.49 3.23 -0.70
C HIS A 32 -12.68 2.71 0.50
N GLU A 33 -13.35 2.22 1.54
CA GLU A 33 -12.69 1.65 2.73
C GLU A 33 -11.81 0.45 2.36
N LYS A 34 -12.27 -0.42 1.45
CA LYS A 34 -11.46 -1.53 0.93
C LYS A 34 -10.18 -1.05 0.26
N ALA A 35 -10.22 0.07 -0.47
CA ALA A 35 -9.02 0.66 -1.08
C ALA A 35 -8.08 1.25 -0.02
N ILE A 36 -8.61 1.86 1.04
CA ILE A 36 -7.81 2.37 2.17
C ILE A 36 -7.10 1.21 2.88
N GLU A 37 -7.82 0.13 3.20
CA GLU A 37 -7.22 -1.04 3.86
C GLU A 37 -6.20 -1.75 2.97
N ARG A 38 -6.46 -1.83 1.65
CA ARG A 38 -5.46 -2.34 0.70
C ARG A 38 -4.20 -1.48 0.69
N GLY A 39 -4.34 -0.15 0.70
CA GLY A 39 -3.21 0.77 0.75
C GLY A 39 -2.42 0.66 2.05
N ARG A 40 -3.12 0.55 3.18
CA ARG A 40 -2.53 0.32 4.51
C ARG A 40 -1.70 -0.96 4.52
N TYR A 41 -2.26 -2.05 3.99
CA TYR A 41 -1.56 -3.32 3.86
C TYR A 41 -0.29 -3.20 2.99
N LEU A 42 -0.42 -2.62 1.80
CA LEU A 42 0.70 -2.46 0.85
C LEU A 42 1.83 -1.61 1.43
N VAL A 43 1.52 -0.49 2.10
CA VAL A 43 2.51 0.38 2.74
C VAL A 43 3.36 -0.36 3.77
N LYS A 44 2.76 -1.34 4.48
CA LYS A 44 3.50 -2.20 5.42
C LYS A 44 4.36 -3.22 4.68
N ILE A 45 3.76 -4.01 3.80
CA ILE A 45 4.44 -5.19 3.23
C ILE A 45 5.43 -4.85 2.12
N ALA A 46 5.28 -3.70 1.47
CA ALA A 46 6.22 -3.21 0.46
C ALA A 46 7.38 -2.39 1.07
N GLY A 47 7.48 -2.33 2.41
CA GLY A 47 8.58 -1.67 3.11
C GLY A 47 8.59 -0.14 3.01
N CYS A 48 7.46 0.50 2.69
CA CYS A 48 7.42 1.96 2.56
C CYS A 48 7.77 2.64 3.89
N ASN A 49 7.23 2.13 4.99
CA ASN A 49 7.49 2.65 6.32
C ASN A 49 8.96 2.54 6.75
N ASP A 50 9.69 1.53 6.27
CA ASP A 50 11.07 1.26 6.72
C ASP A 50 12.01 2.44 6.45
N CYS A 51 11.73 3.23 5.41
CA CYS A 51 12.43 4.46 5.10
C CYS A 51 11.59 5.71 5.38
N HIS A 52 10.30 5.69 5.05
CA HIS A 52 9.44 6.88 5.07
C HIS A 52 8.76 7.15 6.42
N THR A 53 9.05 6.37 7.46
CA THR A 53 8.55 6.58 8.82
C THR A 53 9.73 6.57 9.81
N PRO A 54 9.93 7.63 10.62
CA PRO A 54 11.05 7.68 11.56
C PRO A 54 11.01 6.51 12.56
N GLY A 55 12.15 5.81 12.71
CA GLY A 55 12.32 4.75 13.70
C GLY A 55 11.50 3.48 13.46
N TYR A 56 10.90 3.32 12.27
CA TYR A 56 10.02 2.17 12.02
C TYR A 56 10.73 0.80 12.11
N PRO A 57 11.93 0.60 11.50
CA PRO A 57 12.66 -0.65 11.65
C PRO A 57 13.10 -0.90 13.11
N ASP A 58 13.62 0.12 13.80
CA ASP A 58 14.10 0.01 15.18
C ASP A 58 12.99 -0.39 16.16
N ALA A 59 11.76 0.09 15.90
CA ALA A 59 10.57 -0.27 16.66
C ALA A 59 9.94 -1.62 16.25
N GLY A 60 10.54 -2.36 15.30
CA GLY A 60 9.97 -3.59 14.77
C GLY A 60 8.61 -3.40 14.11
N GLY A 61 8.38 -2.24 13.49
CA GLY A 61 7.11 -1.84 12.90
C GLY A 61 6.04 -1.33 13.88
N ASN A 62 6.35 -1.22 15.17
CA ASN A 62 5.42 -0.78 16.22
C ASN A 62 5.37 0.75 16.38
N ILE A 63 5.23 1.46 15.27
CA ILE A 63 4.98 2.91 15.28
C ILE A 63 3.47 3.17 15.11
N PRO A 64 2.84 4.05 15.89
CA PRO A 64 1.44 4.41 15.70
C PRO A 64 1.18 4.94 14.29
N GLU A 65 0.13 4.46 13.64
CA GLU A 65 -0.19 4.77 12.25
C GLU A 65 -0.28 6.29 11.95
N LYS A 66 -0.75 7.07 12.91
CA LYS A 66 -0.80 8.55 12.80
C LYS A 66 0.57 9.19 12.51
N GLN A 67 1.66 8.47 12.73
CA GLN A 67 3.05 8.90 12.49
C GLN A 67 3.66 8.29 11.23
N TRP A 68 2.95 7.40 10.52
CA TRP A 68 3.49 6.78 9.32
C TRP A 68 3.69 7.80 8.20
N LEU A 69 4.65 7.52 7.32
CA LEU A 69 4.89 8.18 6.04
C LEU A 69 5.24 9.68 6.13
N THR A 70 5.72 10.14 7.29
CA THR A 70 6.13 11.53 7.52
C THR A 70 7.55 11.86 7.05
N GLY A 71 8.21 10.93 6.33
CA GLY A 71 9.60 11.06 5.89
C GLY A 71 10.59 10.80 7.02
N SER A 72 11.88 10.95 6.74
CA SER A 72 12.94 10.75 7.75
C SER A 72 14.10 11.72 7.56
N PRO A 73 14.65 12.31 8.63
CA PRO A 73 15.88 13.10 8.56
C PRO A 73 17.15 12.23 8.49
N LEU A 74 17.03 10.91 8.64
CA LEU A 74 18.16 9.98 8.50
C LEU A 74 18.59 9.92 7.03
N GLY A 75 19.84 10.27 6.77
CA GLY A 75 20.43 10.19 5.42
C GLY A 75 20.87 8.78 5.04
N TRP A 76 20.88 8.49 3.75
CA TRP A 76 21.44 7.27 3.17
C TRP A 76 22.55 7.63 2.21
N ARG A 77 23.80 7.42 2.64
CA ARG A 77 25.01 7.91 1.97
C ARG A 77 25.71 6.79 1.20
N GLY A 78 25.98 7.03 -0.08
CA GLY A 78 26.83 6.17 -0.91
C GLY A 78 27.57 6.99 -1.98
N PRO A 79 28.17 6.33 -2.99
CA PRO A 79 28.82 7.02 -4.11
C PRO A 79 27.89 7.98 -4.88
N TRP A 80 26.57 7.78 -4.80
CA TRP A 80 25.55 8.66 -5.40
C TRP A 80 25.24 9.91 -4.58
N GLY A 81 25.88 10.12 -3.43
CA GLY A 81 25.57 11.20 -2.49
C GLY A 81 24.73 10.72 -1.30
N THR A 82 24.07 11.66 -0.61
CA THR A 82 23.18 11.38 0.52
C THR A 82 21.74 11.69 0.13
N THR A 83 20.89 10.68 0.22
CA THR A 83 19.45 10.77 -0.04
C THR A 83 18.67 10.68 1.26
N TYR A 84 17.47 11.27 1.28
CA TYR A 84 16.56 11.26 2.43
C TYR A 84 15.20 10.76 1.97
N ALA A 85 14.52 10.01 2.84
CA ALA A 85 13.19 9.52 2.53
C ALA A 85 12.17 10.65 2.57
N THR A 86 11.53 10.92 1.43
CA THR A 86 10.53 11.97 1.26
C THR A 86 9.36 11.82 2.24
N ASN A 87 8.83 12.93 2.75
CA ASN A 87 7.53 12.90 3.43
C ASN A 87 6.41 12.64 2.41
N LEU A 88 5.92 11.39 2.35
CA LEU A 88 4.92 10.98 1.34
C LEU A 88 3.56 11.62 1.61
N ARG A 89 3.23 11.90 2.88
CA ARG A 89 1.99 12.60 3.26
C ARG A 89 1.97 14.00 2.65
N LEU A 90 3.06 14.76 2.76
CA LEU A 90 3.14 16.09 2.14
C LEU A 90 3.22 16.02 0.61
N TYR A 91 4.01 15.08 0.07
CA TYR A 91 4.14 14.91 -1.39
C TYR A 91 2.81 14.57 -2.07
N MET A 92 2.11 13.52 -1.60
CA MET A 92 0.85 13.07 -2.22
C MET A 92 -0.30 14.04 -1.98
N GLN A 93 -0.22 14.91 -0.97
CA GLN A 93 -1.20 16.00 -0.83
C GLN A 93 -1.06 17.06 -1.93
N GLY A 94 0.15 17.25 -2.46
CA GLY A 94 0.48 18.25 -3.48
C GLY A 94 0.38 17.78 -4.94
N VAL A 95 0.06 16.50 -5.20
CA VAL A 95 -0.09 15.96 -6.56
C VAL A 95 -1.42 15.23 -6.71
N SER A 96 -1.97 15.19 -7.93
CA SER A 96 -3.13 14.38 -8.26
C SER A 96 -2.79 12.89 -8.35
N GLU A 97 -3.79 12.00 -8.22
CA GLU A 97 -3.63 10.55 -8.39
C GLU A 97 -3.01 10.23 -9.77
N LYS A 98 -3.41 10.94 -10.83
CA LYS A 98 -2.84 10.77 -12.19
C LYS A 98 -1.35 11.13 -12.25
N GLN A 99 -0.95 12.22 -11.60
CA GLN A 99 0.47 12.62 -11.54
C GLN A 99 1.27 11.61 -10.74
N TRP A 100 0.75 11.14 -9.60
CA TRP A 100 1.36 10.08 -8.81
C TRP A 100 1.58 8.81 -9.63
N LEU A 101 0.55 8.30 -10.32
CA LEU A 101 0.66 7.09 -11.13
C LEU A 101 1.74 7.23 -12.22
N LYS A 102 1.80 8.39 -12.88
CA LYS A 102 2.87 8.67 -13.86
C LYS A 102 4.24 8.62 -13.19
N THR A 103 4.41 9.28 -12.04
CA THR A 103 5.67 9.29 -11.30
C THR A 103 6.08 7.88 -10.86
N ALA A 104 5.16 7.12 -10.26
CA ALA A 104 5.41 5.76 -9.80
C ALA A 104 5.91 4.83 -10.92
N HIS A 105 5.36 4.94 -12.13
CA HIS A 105 5.79 4.10 -13.25
C HIS A 105 7.05 4.56 -13.97
N THR A 106 7.44 5.83 -13.85
CA THR A 106 8.47 6.42 -14.74
C THR A 106 9.69 6.96 -14.04
N THR A 107 9.60 7.33 -12.76
CA THR A 107 10.69 8.01 -12.07
C THR A 107 11.69 7.02 -11.49
N GLN A 108 12.95 7.20 -11.85
CA GLN A 108 14.08 6.53 -11.24
C GLN A 108 14.64 7.37 -10.11
N TYR A 109 14.67 6.81 -8.90
CA TYR A 109 15.23 7.47 -7.72
C TYR A 109 16.67 7.00 -7.46
N ARG A 110 17.45 7.85 -6.81
CA ARG A 110 18.78 7.46 -6.31
C ARG A 110 18.63 6.40 -5.21
N PRO A 111 19.61 5.52 -5.01
CA PRO A 111 19.56 4.53 -3.95
C PRO A 111 19.39 5.17 -2.55
N PRO A 112 18.86 4.41 -1.56
CA PRO A 112 18.47 3.01 -1.63
C PRO A 112 17.00 2.78 -2.02
N MET A 113 16.27 3.82 -2.44
CA MET A 113 14.84 3.68 -2.74
C MET A 113 14.58 2.65 -3.86
N PRO A 114 13.79 1.59 -3.61
CA PRO A 114 13.52 0.52 -4.57
C PRO A 114 12.45 0.94 -5.59
N TRP A 115 12.73 1.97 -6.37
CA TRP A 115 11.76 2.60 -7.28
C TRP A 115 11.18 1.64 -8.33
N PHE A 116 11.92 0.59 -8.68
CA PHE A 116 11.46 -0.46 -9.59
C PHE A 116 10.24 -1.22 -9.03
N ALA A 117 10.11 -1.33 -7.70
CA ALA A 117 8.92 -1.93 -7.09
C ALA A 117 7.67 -1.10 -7.39
N LEU A 118 7.76 0.24 -7.35
CA LEU A 118 6.64 1.11 -7.75
C LEU A 118 6.34 0.99 -9.24
N ARG A 119 7.37 0.89 -10.09
CA ARG A 119 7.21 0.71 -11.53
C ARG A 119 6.40 -0.54 -11.86
N ASP A 120 6.68 -1.64 -11.15
CA ASP A 120 6.15 -2.97 -11.45
C ASP A 120 4.82 -3.26 -10.72
N MET A 121 4.42 -2.43 -9.76
CA MET A 121 3.11 -2.53 -9.09
C MET A 121 1.96 -2.31 -10.08
N SER A 122 0.84 -2.98 -9.82
CA SER A 122 -0.40 -2.74 -10.57
C SER A 122 -0.91 -1.31 -10.33
N THR A 123 -1.61 -0.74 -11.32
CA THR A 123 -2.26 0.57 -11.17
C THR A 123 -3.18 0.59 -9.95
N GLN A 124 -3.91 -0.50 -9.69
CA GLN A 124 -4.83 -0.60 -8.56
C GLN A 124 -4.10 -0.51 -7.21
N ASP A 125 -2.95 -1.16 -7.08
CA ASP A 125 -2.14 -1.10 -5.86
C ASP A 125 -1.56 0.29 -5.64
N LEU A 126 -1.06 0.94 -6.70
CA LEU A 126 -0.56 2.32 -6.63
C LEU A 126 -1.66 3.32 -6.26
N GLN A 127 -2.90 3.12 -6.75
CA GLN A 127 -4.07 3.91 -6.35
C GLN A 127 -4.41 3.69 -4.88
N ALA A 128 -4.37 2.45 -4.40
CA ALA A 128 -4.63 2.13 -3.00
C ALA A 128 -3.61 2.81 -2.07
N ILE A 129 -2.32 2.76 -2.41
CA ILE A 129 -1.24 3.45 -1.68
C ILE A 129 -1.49 4.97 -1.63
N TYR A 130 -1.84 5.57 -2.77
CA TYR A 130 -2.12 7.01 -2.85
C TYR A 130 -3.31 7.41 -1.97
N ARG A 131 -4.42 6.68 -2.08
CA ARG A 131 -5.66 6.96 -1.33
C ARG A 131 -5.45 6.78 0.16
N PHE A 132 -4.76 5.72 0.58
CA PHE A 132 -4.39 5.52 1.98
C PHE A 132 -3.50 6.66 2.51
N THR A 133 -2.45 7.03 1.77
CA THR A 133 -1.56 8.13 2.18
C THR A 133 -2.29 9.47 2.29
N ARG A 134 -3.22 9.74 1.36
CA ARG A 134 -4.11 10.92 1.41
C ARG A 134 -5.07 10.87 2.60
N HIS A 135 -5.63 9.70 2.91
CA HIS A 135 -6.53 9.48 4.04
C HIS A 135 -5.85 9.77 5.39
N LEU A 136 -4.56 9.49 5.53
CA LEU A 136 -3.78 9.89 6.71
C LEU A 136 -3.74 11.42 6.91
N GLY A 137 -3.97 12.23 5.88
CA GLY A 137 -3.85 13.70 5.94
C GLY A 137 -2.39 14.17 5.98
N PRO A 138 -2.12 15.49 5.99
CA PRO A 138 -0.76 16.02 6.11
C PRO A 138 -0.23 15.91 7.56
N ALA A 139 1.05 15.57 7.74
CA ALA A 139 1.79 15.71 9.01
C ALA A 139 3.31 15.69 8.79
N GLY A 140 4.05 16.11 9.82
CA GLY A 140 5.51 16.15 9.81
C GLY A 140 6.07 17.36 9.04
N ALA A 141 7.37 17.30 8.74
CA ALA A 141 8.09 18.33 7.99
C ALA A 141 8.56 17.79 6.63
N LEU A 142 9.02 18.66 5.75
CA LEU A 142 9.71 18.25 4.53
C LEU A 142 11.00 17.51 4.88
N ALA A 143 11.33 16.49 4.08
CA ALA A 143 12.61 15.80 4.21
C ALA A 143 13.77 16.73 3.87
N PRO A 144 14.97 16.53 4.44
CA PRO A 144 16.15 17.29 4.06
C PRO A 144 16.45 17.19 2.56
N ALA A 145 17.11 18.22 2.02
CA ALA A 145 17.54 18.23 0.64
C ALA A 145 18.66 17.22 0.37
N TYR A 146 18.70 16.69 -0.85
CA TYR A 146 19.80 15.85 -1.33
C TYR A 146 21.16 16.54 -1.15
N VAL A 147 22.17 15.76 -0.73
CA VAL A 147 23.55 16.23 -0.58
C VAL A 147 24.45 15.51 -1.58
N PRO A 148 25.15 16.21 -2.49
CA PRO A 148 26.05 15.60 -3.46
C PRO A 148 27.21 14.80 -2.84
N PRO A 149 27.86 13.88 -3.59
CA PRO A 149 28.95 13.03 -3.08
C PRO A 149 30.12 13.80 -2.46
N ASN A 150 30.44 14.98 -3.01
CA ASN A 150 31.53 15.84 -2.56
C ASN A 150 31.18 16.74 -1.36
N GLN A 151 30.01 16.57 -0.76
CA GLN A 151 29.56 17.33 0.41
C GLN A 151 29.20 16.41 1.57
N THR A 152 29.36 16.92 2.79
CA THR A 152 29.01 16.25 4.05
C THR A 152 27.61 16.67 4.47
N PRO A 153 26.68 15.74 4.75
CA PRO A 153 25.35 16.07 5.24
C PRO A 153 25.40 16.60 6.69
N ASN A 154 24.54 17.57 7.00
CA ASN A 154 24.35 18.11 8.35
C ASN A 154 23.37 17.21 9.14
N GLY A 155 23.72 15.96 9.39
CA GLY A 155 22.83 15.04 10.12
C GLY A 155 23.33 13.59 10.12
N PRO A 156 22.69 12.72 10.93
CA PRO A 156 23.04 11.30 10.95
C PRO A 156 22.73 10.65 9.59
N PHE A 157 23.58 9.71 9.18
CA PHE A 157 23.36 8.93 7.98
C PHE A 157 23.85 7.49 8.12
N VAL A 158 23.16 6.57 7.44
CA VAL A 158 23.65 5.22 7.15
C VAL A 158 24.61 5.29 5.98
N ALA A 159 25.80 4.70 6.11
CA ALA A 159 26.82 4.70 5.08
C ALA A 159 26.87 3.35 4.36
N PHE A 160 26.65 3.36 3.04
CA PHE A 160 26.97 2.24 2.17
C PHE A 160 28.48 2.22 1.87
N PRO A 161 29.09 1.03 1.82
CA PRO A 161 30.50 0.91 1.51
C PRO A 161 30.77 1.49 0.12
N GLN A 162 31.95 2.09 -0.03
CA GLN A 162 32.41 2.49 -1.36
C GLN A 162 32.75 1.23 -2.17
N PRO A 163 32.51 1.23 -3.50
CA PRO A 163 33.00 0.18 -4.38
C PRO A 163 34.50 -0.01 -4.14
N GLN A 164 34.93 -1.26 -4.02
CA GLN A 164 36.36 -1.55 -4.05
C GLN A 164 36.88 -1.12 -5.42
N LYS A 165 37.94 -0.31 -5.41
CA LYS A 165 38.61 0.17 -6.63
C LYS A 165 39.33 -0.98 -7.32
#